data_AF-A0A268R000-F1
#
_entry.id   AF-A0A268R000-F1
#
_cell.length_a   1.000
_cell.length_b   1.000
_cell.length_c   1.000
_cell.angle_alpha   90.00
_cell.angle_beta   90.00
_cell.angle_gamma   90.00
#
_symmetry.space_group_name_H-M   'P 1'
#
loop_
_entity.id
_entity.type
_entity.pdbx_description
1 polymer ?
#
loop_
_entity_poly.entity_id
_entity_poly.type
_entity_poly.pdbx_seq_one_letter_code
_entity_poly.pdbx_strand_id
1 'polypeptide(L)' 'SAPSVASGAWTRPASGRLSSGFGNRSLGNHFGVDIASGGTVPIVAAADGVVIRSYYSSSYGNAIFIAHSVGGQTYTTVYA' A
#
# COMPACT_ATOMS: atom_id res chain seq x y z
N SER A 1 -8.34 3.37 -14.02
CA SER A 1 -7.59 2.27 -14.64
C SER A 1 -6.60 1.73 -13.61
N ALA A 2 -6.12 0.49 -13.78
CA ALA A 2 -5.04 -0.02 -12.91
C ALA A 2 -3.76 0.80 -13.12
N PRO A 3 -2.96 1.06 -12.06
CA PRO A 3 -1.66 1.69 -12.21
C PRO A 3 -0.76 0.89 -13.15
N SER A 4 0.06 1.58 -13.94
CA SER A 4 1.16 0.93 -14.67
C SER A 4 2.18 0.40 -13.67
N VAL A 5 2.45 -0.90 -13.72
CA VAL A 5 3.53 -1.51 -12.92
C VAL A 5 4.87 -1.06 -13.52
N ALA A 6 5.70 -0.43 -12.69
CA ALA A 6 7.01 0.05 -13.12
C ALA A 6 7.97 -1.13 -13.31
N SER A 7 8.88 -1.04 -14.29
CA SER A 7 9.98 -2.00 -14.43
C SER A 7 11.08 -1.84 -13.37
N GLY A 8 10.91 -0.91 -12.44
CA GLY A 8 11.85 -0.61 -11.35
C GLY A 8 11.43 -1.26 -10.03
N ALA A 9 12.17 -0.92 -8.97
CA ALA A 9 11.98 -1.52 -7.65
C ALA A 9 10.60 -1.26 -7.01
N TRP A 10 9.98 -0.11 -7.28
CA TRP A 10 8.73 0.31 -6.63
C TRP A 10 7.73 0.88 -7.62
N THR A 11 6.46 0.57 -7.38
CA THR A 11 5.27 0.95 -8.15
C THR A 11 4.29 1.66 -7.22
N ARG A 12 3.63 2.71 -7.73
CA ARG A 12 2.51 3.33 -7.02
C ARG A 12 1.31 2.36 -7.00
N PRO A 13 0.80 1.93 -5.83
CA PRO A 13 -0.11 0.78 -5.76
C PRO A 13 -1.55 1.08 -6.21
N ALA A 14 -1.94 2.36 -6.24
CA ALA A 14 -3.28 2.78 -6.67
C ALA A 14 -3.25 4.14 -7.38
N SER A 15 -4.18 4.33 -8.32
CA SER A 15 -4.48 5.64 -8.90
C SER A 15 -5.31 6.46 -7.92
N GLY A 16 -5.02 7.75 -7.78
CA GLY A 16 -5.80 8.64 -6.91
C GLY A 16 -4.96 9.75 -6.29
N ARG A 17 -5.63 10.69 -5.64
CA ARG A 17 -5.00 11.80 -4.92
C ARG A 17 -4.49 11.32 -3.57
N LEU A 18 -3.27 11.74 -3.20
CA LEU A 18 -2.80 11.62 -1.81
C LEU A 18 -3.69 12.50 -0.92
N SER A 19 -4.67 11.90 -0.25
CA SER A 19 -5.62 12.63 0.60
C SER A 19 -5.04 12.86 1.99
N SER A 20 -4.13 12.00 2.43
CA SER A 20 -3.51 12.07 3.76
C SER A 20 -2.10 11.47 3.78
N GLY A 21 -1.14 12.19 4.36
CA GLY A 21 0.28 11.81 4.38
C GLY A 21 0.72 11.09 5.67
N PHE A 22 1.90 10.50 5.66
CA PHE A 22 2.51 9.86 6.83
C PHE A 22 2.85 10.89 7.92
N GLY A 23 2.72 10.51 9.20
CA GLY A 23 3.15 11.31 10.35
C GLY A 23 2.02 11.80 11.25
N ASN A 24 2.36 12.73 12.15
CA ASN A 24 1.49 13.12 13.25
C ASN A 24 0.30 13.98 12.80
N ARG A 25 -0.89 13.72 13.34
CA ARG A 25 -2.15 14.41 13.03
C ARG A 25 -2.94 14.69 14.31
N SER A 26 -4.04 15.43 14.18
CA SER A 26 -4.94 15.75 15.30
C SER A 26 -5.53 14.52 16.00
N LEU A 27 -5.70 13.41 15.28
CA LEU A 27 -6.24 12.15 15.80
C LEU A 27 -5.14 11.09 16.09
N GLY A 28 -3.88 11.52 16.17
CA GLY A 28 -2.74 10.65 16.38
C GLY A 28 -1.86 10.46 15.14
N ASN A 29 -0.87 9.57 15.27
CA ASN A 29 0.14 9.36 14.23
C ASN A 29 -0.34 8.39 13.15
N HIS A 30 -0.20 8.78 11.88
CA HIS A 30 -0.52 7.92 10.75
C HIS A 30 0.71 7.20 10.21
N PHE A 31 0.69 5.87 10.30
CA PHE A 31 1.80 5.01 9.91
C PHE A 31 1.75 4.58 8.42
N GLY A 32 0.98 5.29 7.59
CA GLY A 32 0.84 5.01 6.16
C GLY A 32 0.53 6.27 5.36
N VAL A 33 -0.04 6.08 4.17
CA VAL A 33 -0.55 7.16 3.31
C VAL A 33 -1.90 6.75 2.73
N ASP A 34 -2.80 7.72 2.58
CA ASP A 34 -4.14 7.49 2.04
C ASP A 34 -4.19 7.98 0.59
N ILE A 35 -4.54 7.07 -0.34
CA ILE A 35 -4.72 7.38 -1.77
C ILE A 35 -6.20 7.27 -2.08
N ALA A 36 -6.87 8.41 -2.23
CA ALA A 36 -8.31 8.47 -2.46
C ALA A 36 -8.66 8.52 -3.96
N SER A 37 -9.62 7.69 -4.35
CA SER A 37 -10.29 7.70 -5.66
C SER A 37 -11.70 7.10 -5.49
N GLY A 38 -12.64 7.47 -6.35
CA GLY A 38 -14.04 7.01 -6.27
C GLY A 38 -14.26 5.63 -6.88
N GLY A 39 -15.25 4.90 -6.36
CA GLY A 39 -15.69 3.61 -6.90
C GLY A 39 -14.74 2.44 -6.60
N THR A 40 -14.78 1.40 -7.45
CA THR A 40 -13.87 0.25 -7.36
C THR A 40 -12.55 0.58 -8.05
N VAL A 41 -11.48 0.70 -7.25
CA VAL A 41 -10.15 1.07 -7.72
C VAL A 41 -9.25 -0.18 -7.71
N PRO A 42 -8.68 -0.58 -8.86
CA PRO A 42 -7.71 -1.66 -8.88
C PRO A 42 -6.47 -1.29 -8.06
N ILE A 43 -6.02 -2.24 -7.23
CA ILE A 43 -4.78 -2.14 -6.46
C ILE A 43 -3.76 -3.12 -7.07
N VAL A 44 -2.53 -2.67 -7.25
CA VAL A 44 -1.39 -3.50 -7.68
C VAL A 44 -0.35 -3.55 -6.56
N ALA A 45 0.43 -4.63 -6.52
CA ALA A 45 1.56 -4.72 -5.62
C ALA A 45 2.58 -3.62 -5.93
N ALA A 46 3.14 -3.00 -4.89
CA ALA A 46 4.15 -1.97 -5.02
C ALA A 46 5.49 -2.52 -5.53
N ALA A 47 5.76 -3.82 -5.38
CA ALA A 47 6.94 -4.49 -5.92
C ALA A 47 6.69 -6.00 -5.99
N ASP A 48 7.57 -6.73 -6.67
CA ASP A 48 7.60 -8.19 -6.63
C ASP A 48 7.81 -8.67 -5.19
N GLY A 49 7.10 -9.73 -4.80
CA GLY A 49 7.16 -10.21 -3.43
C GLY A 49 6.25 -11.39 -3.16
N VAL A 50 6.22 -11.79 -1.90
CA VAL A 50 5.41 -12.91 -1.39
C VAL A 50 4.39 -12.38 -0.41
N VAL A 51 3.11 -12.75 -0.60
CA VAL A 51 2.07 -12.46 0.39
C VAL A 51 2.39 -13.22 1.67
N ILE A 52 2.61 -12.50 2.76
CA ILE A 52 2.94 -13.09 4.07
C ILE A 52 1.73 -13.09 5.02
N ARG A 53 0.74 -12.22 4.79
CA ARG A 53 -0.55 -12.21 5.52
C ARG A 53 -1.66 -11.69 4.62
N SER A 54 -2.86 -12.26 4.76
CA SER A 54 -4.10 -11.76 4.16
C SER A 54 -5.25 -12.09 5.11
N TYR A 55 -5.88 -11.06 5.68
CA TYR A 55 -6.93 -11.23 6.68
C TYR A 55 -7.79 -9.96 6.84
N TYR A 56 -8.95 -10.11 7.46
CA TYR A 56 -9.75 -8.97 7.93
C TYR A 56 -9.24 -8.49 9.29
N SER A 57 -8.79 -7.24 9.36
CA SER A 57 -8.38 -6.54 10.57
C SER A 57 -9.52 -5.67 11.09
N SER A 58 -9.74 -5.67 12.41
CA SER A 58 -10.73 -4.78 13.04
C SER A 58 -10.37 -3.29 12.94
N SER A 59 -9.10 -2.95 12.71
CA SER A 59 -8.63 -1.57 12.57
C SER A 59 -8.39 -1.13 11.12
N TYR A 60 -7.96 -2.05 10.25
CA TYR A 60 -7.65 -1.75 8.84
C TYR A 60 -8.74 -2.18 7.85
N GLY A 61 -9.66 -3.06 8.25
CA GLY A 61 -10.53 -3.75 7.29
C GLY A 61 -9.77 -4.87 6.57
N ASN A 62 -10.06 -5.10 5.29
CA ASN A 62 -9.36 -6.13 4.50
C ASN A 62 -7.91 -5.72 4.28
N ALA A 63 -6.97 -6.48 4.84
CA ALA A 63 -5.55 -6.15 4.80
C ALA A 63 -4.72 -7.25 4.12
N ILE A 64 -3.76 -6.82 3.30
CA ILE A 64 -2.75 -7.68 2.67
C ILE A 64 -1.36 -7.16 3.03
N PHE A 65 -0.46 -8.07 3.40
CA PHE A 65 0.94 -7.78 3.68
C PHE A 65 1.81 -8.56 2.70
N ILE A 66 2.72 -7.87 2.03
CA ILE A 66 3.63 -8.48 1.05
C ILE A 66 5.07 -8.19 1.49
N ALA A 67 5.88 -9.24 1.61
CA ALA A 67 7.32 -9.13 1.82
C ALA A 67 8.05 -9.03 0.48
N HIS A 68 8.99 -8.10 0.39
CA HIS A 68 9.76 -7.80 -0.81
C HIS A 68 11.26 -7.87 -0.50
N SER A 69 12.06 -8.31 -1.47
CA SER A 69 13.51 -8.12 -1.46
C SER A 69 13.85 -7.07 -2.51
N VAL A 70 14.25 -5.88 -2.06
CA VAL A 70 14.55 -4.75 -2.95
C VAL A 70 15.92 -4.19 -2.57
N GLY A 71 16.86 -4.23 -3.52
CA GLY A 71 18.23 -3.76 -3.28
C GLY A 71 18.95 -4.51 -2.15
N GLY A 72 18.64 -5.81 -1.97
CA GLY A 72 19.21 -6.65 -0.90
C GLY A 72 18.56 -6.45 0.48
N GLN A 73 17.62 -5.53 0.62
CA GLN A 73 16.91 -5.26 1.87
C GLN A 73 15.50 -5.82 1.85
N THR A 74 15.04 -6.30 3.00
CA THR A 74 13.67 -6.78 3.17
C THR A 74 12.75 -5.63 3.54
N TYR A 75 11.65 -5.49 2.79
CA TYR A 75 10.59 -4.52 3.06
C TYR A 75 9.25 -5.23 3.14
N THR A 76 8.32 -4.70 3.94
CA THR A 76 6.93 -5.14 3.94
C THR A 76 6.04 -3.98 3.50
N THR A 77 5.20 -4.20 2.50
CA THR A 77 4.11 -3.28 2.18
C THR A 77 2.80 -3.77 2.78
N VAL A 78 1.94 -2.83 3.14
CA VAL A 78 0.62 -3.08 3.71
C VAL A 78 -0.40 -2.36 2.85
N TYR A 79 -1.44 -3.08 2.42
CA TYR A 79 -2.59 -2.55 1.70
C TYR A 79 -3.78 -2.68 2.65
N ALA A 80 -4.40 -1.56 2.97
CA ALA A 80 -5.44 -1.39 3.96
C ALA A 80 -6.38 -0.25 3.52
#